data_AF-A0A7C9D0M2-F1
#
_entry.id   AF-A0A7C9D0M2-F1
#
_cell.length_a   1.000
_cell.length_b   1.000
_cell.length_c   1.000
_cell.angle_alpha   90.00
_cell.angle_beta   90.00
_cell.angle_gamma   90.00
#
_symmetry.space_group_name_H-M   'P 1'
#
loop_
_entity.id
_entity.type
_entity.pdbx_description
1 polymer ?
#
loop_
_entity_poly.entity_id
_entity_poly.type
_entity_poly.pdbx_seq_one_letter_code
_entity_poly.pdbx_strand_id
1 'polypeptide(L)'
;KEAALVKVWMEVESHHYNPAIQPIIYQFFAAPLCGTTPDQSIIDDNAEKLGKVLDIYDERLGNTKYLAGDCYTLADLHHLPYTYYLMKTPYASLIESRPRVKAWWEDISSRPAFLKVSEHMKFGEI
;
A
#
# COMPACT_ATOMS: atom_id res chain seq x y z
N LYS A 1 -14.04 21.35 -3.50
CA LYS A 1 -14.22 20.40 -2.37
C LYS A 1 -13.42 19.12 -2.62
N GLU A 2 -13.57 18.49 -3.78
CA GLU A 2 -12.83 17.28 -4.18
C GLU A 2 -11.30 17.44 -4.11
N ALA A 3 -10.73 18.51 -4.66
CA ALA A 3 -9.28 18.75 -4.61
C ALA A 3 -8.69 18.82 -3.18
N ALA A 4 -9.48 19.24 -2.19
CA ALA A 4 -9.03 19.28 -0.79
C ALA A 4 -8.97 17.86 -0.19
N LEU A 5 -9.96 17.01 -0.50
CA LEU A 5 -9.95 15.62 -0.07
C LEU A 5 -8.81 14.83 -0.70
N VAL A 6 -8.48 15.08 -1.96
CA VAL A 6 -7.30 14.49 -2.60
C VAL A 6 -6.04 14.83 -1.81
N LYS A 7 -5.83 16.11 -1.46
CA LYS A 7 -4.68 16.52 -0.63
C LYS A 7 -4.68 15.83 0.72
N VAL A 8 -5.82 15.76 1.41
CA VAL A 8 -5.92 15.06 2.70
C VAL A 8 -5.46 13.61 2.58
N TRP A 9 -5.95 12.87 1.59
CA TRP A 9 -5.61 11.45 1.45
C TRP A 9 -4.20 11.21 0.91
N MET A 10 -3.63 12.15 0.15
CA MET A 10 -2.19 12.15 -0.15
C MET A 10 -1.35 12.35 1.12
N GLU A 11 -1.72 13.28 2.01
CA GLU A 11 -1.00 13.47 3.27
C GLU A 11 -1.16 12.25 4.19
N VAL A 12 -2.33 11.60 4.19
CA VAL A 12 -2.55 10.33 4.92
C VAL A 12 -1.66 9.21 4.38
N GLU A 13 -1.50 9.11 3.05
CA GLU A 13 -0.54 8.18 2.45
C GLU A 13 0.87 8.46 3.00
N SER A 14 1.33 9.70 2.90
CA SER A 14 2.72 10.05 3.21
C SER A 14 3.06 9.97 4.70
N HIS A 15 2.10 10.24 5.59
CA HIS A 15 2.35 10.34 7.04
C HIS A 15 1.82 9.17 7.87
N HIS A 16 0.93 8.33 7.31
CA HIS A 16 0.38 7.19 8.05
C HIS A 16 0.62 5.86 7.32
N TYR A 17 0.39 5.80 6.01
CA TYR A 17 0.55 4.57 5.25
C TYR A 17 2.01 4.25 4.97
N ASN A 18 2.71 5.19 4.31
CA ASN A 18 4.10 5.03 3.88
C ASN A 18 5.06 4.72 5.04
N PRO A 19 5.01 5.42 6.20
CA PRO A 19 5.90 5.12 7.32
C PRO A 19 5.67 3.74 7.94
N ALA A 20 4.49 3.13 7.75
CA ALA A 20 4.19 1.78 8.22
C ALA A 20 4.58 0.70 7.19
N ILE A 21 4.35 0.92 5.89
CA ILE A 21 4.65 -0.10 4.87
C ILE A 21 6.13 -0.11 4.44
N GLN A 22 6.77 1.06 4.36
CA GLN A 22 8.13 1.19 3.83
C GLN A 22 9.18 0.37 4.61
N PRO A 23 9.14 0.29 5.96
CA PRO A 23 10.05 -0.58 6.70
C PRO A 23 9.85 -2.06 6.38
N ILE A 24 8.61 -2.52 6.17
CA ILE A 24 8.31 -3.92 5.79
C ILE A 24 8.99 -4.23 4.46
N ILE A 25 8.76 -3.39 3.45
CA ILE A 25 9.32 -3.58 2.11
C ILE A 25 10.86 -3.48 2.13
N TYR A 26 11.42 -2.57 2.93
CA TYR A 26 12.86 -2.49 3.12
C TYR A 26 13.41 -3.82 3.65
N GLN A 27 12.83 -4.38 4.71
CA GLN A 27 13.32 -5.63 5.31
C GLN A 27 13.21 -6.81 4.34
N PHE A 28 12.13 -6.92 3.56
CA PHE A 28 11.96 -8.02 2.62
C PHE A 28 12.87 -7.94 1.39
N PHE A 29 13.04 -6.75 0.82
CA PHE A 29 13.62 -6.61 -0.52
C PHE A 29 14.94 -5.82 -0.53
N ALA A 30 15.06 -4.76 0.27
CA ALA A 30 16.25 -3.91 0.25
C ALA A 30 17.37 -4.46 1.16
N ALA A 31 17.02 -4.94 2.37
CA ALA A 31 17.99 -5.43 3.34
C ALA A 31 18.88 -6.56 2.78
N PRO A 32 18.34 -7.59 2.09
CA PRO A 32 19.16 -8.63 1.46
C PRO A 32 20.10 -8.08 0.38
N LEU A 33 19.64 -7.12 -0.42
CA LEU A 33 20.45 -6.47 -1.47
C LEU A 33 21.59 -5.63 -0.88
N CYS A 34 21.37 -5.07 0.31
CA CYS A 34 22.39 -4.35 1.09
C CYS A 34 23.31 -5.28 1.89
N GLY A 35 23.18 -6.61 1.77
CA GLY A 35 23.97 -7.59 2.52
C GLY A 35 23.61 -7.66 4.02
N THR A 36 22.43 -7.18 4.39
CA THR A 36 21.91 -7.23 5.77
C THR A 36 20.82 -8.28 5.89
N THR A 37 20.78 -9.00 7.02
CA THR A 37 19.71 -9.96 7.29
C THR A 37 18.43 -9.21 7.64
N PRO A 38 17.27 -9.60 7.07
CA PRO A 38 15.98 -9.03 7.45
C PRO A 38 15.71 -9.14 8.96
N ASP A 39 15.25 -8.05 9.56
CA ASP A 39 14.84 -8.00 10.95
C ASP A 39 13.33 -8.21 11.07
N GLN A 40 12.96 -9.39 11.58
CA GLN A 40 11.57 -9.81 11.76
C GLN A 40 10.81 -8.92 12.75
N SER A 41 11.48 -8.38 13.79
CA SER A 41 10.83 -7.51 14.78
C SER A 41 10.35 -6.20 14.14
N ILE A 42 11.16 -5.63 13.25
CA ILE A 42 10.80 -4.43 12.48
C ILE A 42 9.62 -4.74 11.56
N ILE A 43 9.57 -5.92 10.96
CA ILE A 43 8.45 -6.32 10.11
C ILE A 43 7.15 -6.41 10.93
N ASP A 44 7.18 -7.12 12.06
CA ASP A 44 5.99 -7.38 12.87
C ASP A 44 5.41 -6.09 13.48
N ASP A 45 6.29 -5.23 14.05
CA ASP A 45 5.89 -3.94 14.62
C ASP A 45 5.21 -3.04 13.57
N ASN A 46 5.70 -3.06 12.34
CA ASN A 46 5.18 -2.23 11.26
C ASN A 46 3.95 -2.86 10.59
N ALA A 47 3.85 -4.19 10.55
CA ALA A 47 2.65 -4.89 10.11
C ALA A 47 1.46 -4.59 11.03
N GLU A 48 1.67 -4.51 12.35
CA GLU A 48 0.64 -4.10 13.30
C GLU A 48 0.18 -2.64 13.04
N LYS A 49 1.13 -1.72 12.86
CA LYS A 49 0.83 -0.31 12.54
C LYS A 49 0.07 -0.19 11.23
N LEU A 50 0.52 -0.89 10.19
CA LEU A 50 -0.11 -0.89 8.88
C LEU A 50 -1.53 -1.46 8.96
N GLY A 51 -1.74 -2.54 9.73
CA GLY A 51 -3.06 -3.09 9.99
C GLY A 51 -4.05 -2.06 10.55
N LYS A 52 -3.64 -1.29 11.57
CA LYS A 52 -4.47 -0.22 12.15
C LYS A 52 -4.81 0.88 11.15
N VAL A 53 -3.85 1.26 10.29
CA VAL A 53 -4.10 2.22 9.20
C VAL A 53 -5.11 1.64 8.22
N LEU A 54 -4.93 0.38 7.83
CA LEU A 54 -5.82 -0.31 6.88
C LEU A 54 -7.24 -0.51 7.41
N ASP A 55 -7.44 -0.63 8.73
CA ASP A 55 -8.78 -0.65 9.33
C ASP A 55 -9.55 0.65 9.06
N ILE A 56 -8.87 1.80 9.16
CA ILE A 56 -9.44 3.12 8.81
C ILE A 56 -9.73 3.19 7.31
N TYR A 57 -8.86 2.62 6.47
CA TYR A 57 -9.09 2.56 5.03
C TYR A 57 -10.31 1.71 4.69
N ASP A 58 -10.50 0.56 5.33
CA ASP A 58 -11.66 -0.31 5.10
C ASP A 58 -12.98 0.38 5.51
N GLU A 59 -12.97 1.14 6.61
CA GLU A 59 -14.11 1.98 6.99
C GLU A 59 -14.36 3.08 5.95
N ARG A 60 -13.31 3.80 5.53
CA ARG A 60 -13.41 4.86 4.52
C ARG A 60 -14.00 4.35 3.21
N LEU A 61 -13.47 3.24 2.71
CA LEU A 61 -13.89 2.60 1.45
C LEU A 61 -15.29 1.95 1.54
N GLY A 62 -15.86 1.89 2.74
CA GLY A 62 -17.28 1.58 2.93
C GLY A 62 -18.21 2.73 2.54
N ASN A 63 -17.69 3.95 2.48
CA ASN A 63 -18.46 5.17 2.23
C ASN A 63 -18.21 5.76 0.84
N THR A 64 -17.04 5.55 0.26
CA THR A 64 -16.63 6.08 -1.05
C THR A 64 -15.90 5.03 -1.85
N LYS A 65 -16.00 5.06 -3.19
CA LYS A 65 -15.35 4.05 -4.05
C LYS A 65 -13.81 4.08 -3.95
N TYR A 66 -13.22 5.26 -3.81
CA TYR A 66 -11.79 5.51 -3.67
C TYR A 66 -11.52 6.36 -2.43
N LEU A 67 -10.25 6.61 -2.08
CA LEU A 67 -9.90 7.29 -0.84
C LEU A 67 -10.46 8.72 -0.78
N ALA A 68 -10.30 9.47 -1.87
CA ALA A 68 -10.72 10.88 -1.94
C ALA A 68 -12.20 11.08 -2.34
N GLY A 69 -12.95 10.03 -2.67
CA GLY A 69 -14.32 10.11 -3.19
C GLY A 69 -14.61 9.00 -4.20
N ASP A 70 -15.48 9.27 -5.18
CA ASP A 70 -15.92 8.25 -6.14
C ASP A 70 -15.09 8.20 -7.44
N CYS A 71 -14.07 9.04 -7.53
CA CYS A 71 -13.13 9.09 -8.65
C CYS A 71 -11.73 8.65 -8.19
N TYR A 72 -11.01 7.95 -9.07
CA TYR A 72 -9.59 7.62 -8.89
C TYR A 72 -8.75 8.89 -8.94
N THR A 73 -7.83 9.06 -8.00
CA THR A 73 -7.00 10.28 -7.90
C THR A 73 -5.53 9.96 -7.58
N LEU A 74 -4.69 11.01 -7.47
CA LEU A 74 -3.31 10.87 -7.00
C LEU A 74 -3.23 10.25 -5.60
N ALA A 75 -4.25 10.46 -4.76
CA ALA A 75 -4.30 9.85 -3.45
C ALA A 75 -4.28 8.32 -3.53
N ASP A 76 -4.93 7.71 -4.51
CA ASP A 76 -4.93 6.25 -4.70
C ASP A 76 -3.69 5.78 -5.46
N LEU A 77 -3.20 6.60 -6.40
CA LEU A 77 -2.03 6.30 -7.22
C LEU A 77 -0.78 6.10 -6.37
N HIS A 78 -0.58 6.93 -5.33
CA HIS A 78 0.62 6.91 -4.52
C HIS A 78 0.82 5.61 -3.73
N HIS A 79 -0.26 4.86 -3.44
CA HIS A 79 -0.16 3.56 -2.75
C HIS A 79 0.33 2.42 -3.63
N LEU A 80 0.26 2.57 -4.96
CA LEU A 80 0.51 1.47 -5.89
C LEU A 80 1.89 0.80 -5.72
N PRO A 81 3.02 1.54 -5.63
CA PRO A 81 4.33 0.90 -5.67
C PRO A 81 4.60 0.00 -4.47
N TYR A 82 4.35 0.49 -3.25
CA TYR A 82 4.63 -0.30 -2.04
C TYR A 82 3.61 -1.40 -1.81
N THR A 83 2.32 -1.14 -2.09
CA THR A 83 1.30 -2.19 -1.97
C THR A 83 1.59 -3.33 -2.93
N TYR A 84 2.04 -3.04 -4.16
CA TYR A 84 2.43 -4.07 -5.13
C TYR A 84 3.49 -5.03 -4.59
N TYR A 85 4.54 -4.51 -3.95
CA TYR A 85 5.56 -5.35 -3.34
C TYR A 85 5.06 -6.06 -2.08
N LEU A 86 4.23 -5.41 -1.26
CA LEU A 86 3.62 -6.06 -0.08
C LEU A 86 2.82 -7.30 -0.50
N MET A 87 2.09 -7.22 -1.60
CA MET A 87 1.30 -8.33 -2.16
C MET A 87 2.16 -9.51 -2.65
N LYS A 88 3.48 -9.34 -2.80
CA LYS A 88 4.43 -10.43 -3.10
C LYS A 88 5.05 -11.05 -1.84
N THR A 89 4.63 -10.62 -0.65
CA THR A 89 5.10 -11.15 0.65
C THR A 89 3.98 -11.90 1.38
N PRO A 90 4.29 -12.67 2.44
CA PRO A 90 3.26 -13.25 3.30
C PRO A 90 2.31 -12.23 3.97
N TYR A 91 2.69 -10.95 4.00
CA TYR A 91 1.90 -9.86 4.57
C TYR A 91 0.83 -9.30 3.61
N ALA A 92 0.68 -9.89 2.41
CA ALA A 92 -0.47 -9.66 1.53
C ALA A 92 -1.82 -9.85 2.27
N SER A 93 -1.84 -10.74 3.25
CA SER A 93 -2.99 -10.99 4.14
C SER A 93 -3.52 -9.73 4.84
N LEU A 94 -2.69 -8.70 5.07
CA LEU A 94 -3.15 -7.41 5.61
C LEU A 94 -4.12 -6.69 4.66
N ILE A 95 -3.91 -6.82 3.36
CA ILE A 95 -4.84 -6.30 2.34
C ILE A 95 -6.01 -7.27 2.17
N GLU A 96 -5.73 -8.56 2.02
CA GLU A 96 -6.74 -9.58 1.66
C GLU A 96 -7.80 -9.83 2.73
N SER A 97 -7.46 -9.62 4.01
CA SER A 97 -8.38 -9.79 5.15
C SER A 97 -9.41 -8.66 5.28
N ARG A 98 -9.25 -7.57 4.52
CA ARG A 98 -10.10 -6.37 4.58
C ARG A 98 -10.84 -6.24 3.25
N PRO A 99 -12.13 -6.61 3.17
CA PRO A 99 -12.81 -6.82 1.90
C PRO A 99 -12.88 -5.56 1.03
N ARG A 100 -13.01 -4.37 1.62
CA ARG A 100 -13.13 -3.12 0.85
C ARG A 100 -11.75 -2.62 0.41
N VAL A 101 -10.74 -2.78 1.27
CA VAL A 101 -9.34 -2.52 0.90
C VAL A 101 -8.90 -3.46 -0.21
N LYS A 102 -9.21 -4.76 -0.11
CA LYS A 102 -8.92 -5.74 -1.15
C LYS A 102 -9.56 -5.35 -2.48
N ALA A 103 -10.87 -5.04 -2.48
CA ALA A 103 -11.57 -4.64 -3.70
C ALA A 103 -11.00 -3.34 -4.30
N TRP A 104 -10.67 -2.36 -3.46
CA TRP A 104 -9.99 -1.13 -3.88
C TRP A 104 -8.63 -1.43 -4.52
N TRP A 105 -7.81 -2.28 -3.88
CA TRP A 105 -6.52 -2.68 -4.41
C TRP A 105 -6.64 -3.37 -5.77
N GLU A 106 -7.57 -4.32 -5.91
CA GLU A 106 -7.85 -5.01 -7.18
C GLU A 106 -8.27 -4.04 -8.29
N ASP A 107 -9.09 -3.02 -7.98
CA ASP A 107 -9.45 -1.96 -8.93
C ASP A 107 -8.22 -1.15 -9.34
N ILE A 108 -7.51 -0.53 -8.38
CA ILE A 108 -6.41 0.41 -8.71
C ILE A 108 -5.22 -0.28 -9.37
N SER A 109 -4.94 -1.54 -9.00
CA SER A 109 -3.81 -2.30 -9.54
C SER A 109 -4.08 -2.96 -10.89
N SER A 110 -5.35 -3.11 -11.30
CA SER A 110 -5.72 -3.63 -12.63
C SER A 110 -5.74 -2.56 -13.72
N ARG A 111 -5.48 -1.29 -13.38
CA ARG A 111 -5.51 -0.18 -14.33
C ARG A 111 -4.38 -0.33 -15.37
N PRO A 112 -4.65 -0.12 -16.68
CA PRO A 112 -3.64 -0.31 -17.73
C PRO A 112 -2.34 0.49 -17.53
N ALA A 113 -2.45 1.70 -16.98
CA ALA A 113 -1.29 2.53 -16.68
C ALA A 113 -0.37 1.88 -15.63
N PHE A 114 -0.95 1.27 -14.59
CA PHE A 114 -0.17 0.60 -13.56
C PHE A 114 0.35 -0.75 -14.03
N LEU A 115 -0.44 -1.53 -14.79
CA LEU A 115 0.02 -2.80 -15.37
C LEU A 115 1.30 -2.61 -16.21
N LYS A 116 1.35 -1.55 -17.03
CA LYS A 116 2.56 -1.22 -17.80
C LYS A 116 3.78 -0.92 -16.90
N VAL A 117 3.57 -0.29 -15.76
CA VAL A 117 4.65 0.01 -14.80
C VAL A 117 5.07 -1.26 -14.06
N SER A 118 4.11 -2.08 -13.61
CA SER A 118 4.38 -3.26 -12.79
C SER A 118 5.15 -4.36 -13.53
N GLU A 119 5.05 -4.44 -14.86
CA GLU A 119 5.92 -5.27 -15.71
C GLU A 119 7.42 -4.98 -15.53
N HIS A 120 7.75 -3.76 -15.10
CA HIS A 120 9.12 -3.28 -14.90
C HIS A 120 9.50 -3.21 -13.41
N MET A 121 8.56 -3.50 -12.50
CA MET A 121 8.77 -3.49 -11.05
C MET A 121 9.36 -4.81 -10.56
N LYS A 122 10.63 -5.03 -10.88
CA LYS A 122 11.38 -6.26 -10.59
C LYS A 122 12.27 -6.17 -9.34
N PHE A 123 11.94 -5.28 -8.40
CA PHE A 123 12.76 -5.08 -7.20
C PHE A 123 12.79 -6.35 -6.35
N GLY A 124 13.99 -6.87 -6.10
CA GLY A 124 14.23 -8.07 -5.29
C GLY A 124 13.80 -9.39 -5.93
N GLU A 125 13.44 -9.41 -7.22
CA GLU A 125 13.38 -10.64 -8.01
C GLU A 125 14.83 -11.03 -8.36
N ILE A 126 15.33 -12.11 -7.72
CA ILE A 126 16.61 -12.77 -8.05
C ILE A 126 16.39 -13.75 -9.18
#